data_AF-A0A838KS13-F1
#
_entry.id   AF-A0A838KS13-F1
#
_cell.length_a   1.000
_cell.length_b   1.000
_cell.length_c   1.000
_cell.angle_alpha   90.00
_cell.angle_beta   90.00
_cell.angle_gamma   90.00
#
_symmetry.space_group_name_H-M   'P 1'
#
loop_
_entity.id
_entity.type
_entity.pdbx_description
1 polymer ?
#
loop_
_entity_poly.entity_id
_entity_poly.type
_entity_poly.pdbx_seq_one_letter_code
_entity_poly.pdbx_strand_id
1 'polypeptide(L)'
;RTLLRMEHHEPSGMYYNWYDEATGEALRTWPQPPYNTVYPFVSSVDNGWLGAALWVVRNSVPGVAELAGRLFDRMRWDAFYDPAGPRPGGLMHGGFFPFDHDRPGGVYRGSHIDAPDVWLTTHHYDTIVSESRITSYLAIMTGMAPPQHYFASWRTFPATCDWSWHEMQPVGETRTYLGIDVYEGAYTYRGKRIVPGWGGSMFEELMPNVFVPEEVWGPRSWGENHPLHVRAQIEHGLQEADYGYWGFSPASNPFGGYREYGVDALGLNPEGYFSDREMTNYDIGFGECRPATSPNPDYGDGVVTPHAAFLAMMHAPAAAYANLSRLQTDFDSYGPGGFYDAVAVGSGTVAERYLSLDQAMIMGALGNVLARNVLQRAFSTRRVEAALRPVIAMEEFASATDGP
;
A
#
# COMPACT_ATOMS: atom_id res chain seq x y z
N ARG A 1 25.77 8.52 -0.10
CA ARG A 1 26.83 8.74 0.93
C ARG A 1 26.23 9.09 2.29
N THR A 2 25.24 9.99 2.38
CA THR A 2 24.51 10.30 3.64
C THR A 2 23.97 9.04 4.32
N LEU A 3 23.19 8.22 3.61
CA LEU A 3 22.64 6.95 4.10
C LEU A 3 23.68 6.03 4.77
N LEU A 4 24.92 5.98 4.28
CA LEU A 4 25.97 5.11 4.86
C LEU A 4 26.41 5.54 6.27
N ARG A 5 26.11 6.77 6.68
CA ARG A 5 26.54 7.36 7.96
C ARG A 5 25.38 7.63 8.91
N MET A 6 24.14 7.58 8.41
CA MET A 6 22.96 7.79 9.24
C MET A 6 22.84 6.66 10.26
N GLU A 7 22.40 7.03 11.45
CA GLU A 7 22.07 6.07 12.50
C GLU A 7 21.02 5.10 11.98
N HIS A 8 21.19 3.81 12.26
CA HIS A 8 20.29 2.75 11.86
C HIS A 8 20.46 1.59 12.84
N HIS A 9 19.52 0.64 12.84
CA HIS A 9 19.67 -0.57 13.65
C HIS A 9 20.74 -1.46 13.02
N GLU A 10 21.97 -1.40 13.54
CA GLU A 10 23.14 -2.08 12.96
C GLU A 10 22.92 -3.59 12.73
N PRO A 11 22.33 -4.37 13.67
CA PRO A 11 22.16 -5.81 13.47
C PRO A 11 21.26 -6.19 12.28
N SER A 12 20.22 -5.39 11.99
CA SER A 12 19.33 -5.64 10.85
C SER A 12 19.66 -4.82 9.60
N GLY A 13 20.53 -3.81 9.72
CA GLY A 13 20.84 -2.86 8.65
C GLY A 13 19.71 -1.89 8.29
N MET A 14 18.59 -1.94 9.01
CA MET A 14 17.34 -1.20 8.75
C MET A 14 17.36 0.19 9.38
N TYR A 15 16.77 1.15 8.69
CA TYR A 15 16.65 2.55 9.09
C TYR A 15 15.41 2.80 9.94
N TYR A 16 15.43 3.92 10.66
CA TYR A 16 14.28 4.42 11.38
C TYR A 16 13.34 5.20 10.47
N ASN A 17 12.11 5.45 10.91
CA ASN A 17 11.13 6.18 10.10
C ASN A 17 11.50 7.66 9.85
N TRP A 18 12.16 8.31 10.81
CA TRP A 18 12.27 9.76 10.83
C TRP A 18 13.69 10.25 11.11
N TYR A 19 14.18 11.13 10.24
CA TYR A 19 15.46 11.79 10.32
C TYR A 19 15.32 13.28 10.01
N ASP A 20 16.18 14.09 10.62
CA ASP A 20 16.38 15.49 10.23
C ASP A 20 17.02 15.53 8.83
N GLU A 21 16.39 16.23 7.89
CA GLU A 21 16.82 16.26 6.50
C GLU A 21 18.13 17.05 6.28
N ALA A 22 18.45 17.99 7.17
CA ALA A 22 19.64 18.82 7.07
C ALA A 22 20.88 18.11 7.62
N THR A 23 20.72 17.34 8.69
CA THR A 23 21.84 16.68 9.39
C THR A 23 21.94 15.17 9.12
N GLY A 24 20.80 14.52 8.84
CA GLY A 24 20.68 13.06 8.79
C GLY A 24 20.64 12.39 10.17
N GLU A 25 20.46 13.17 11.24
CA GLU A 25 20.29 12.64 12.60
C GLU A 25 18.89 12.07 12.78
N ALA A 26 18.79 10.94 13.48
CA ALA A 26 17.50 10.32 13.72
C ALA A 26 16.68 11.15 14.70
N LEU A 27 15.41 11.43 14.35
CA LEU A 27 14.56 12.27 15.19
C LEU A 27 14.25 11.57 16.51
N ARG A 28 14.37 12.33 17.60
CA ARG A 28 13.94 11.96 18.95
C ARG A 28 12.84 12.88 19.49
N THR A 29 12.59 13.98 18.79
CA THR A 29 11.57 14.97 19.10
C THR A 29 11.09 15.57 17.78
N TRP A 30 9.78 15.76 17.62
CA TRP A 30 9.24 16.44 16.45
C TRP A 30 9.74 17.89 16.40
N PRO A 31 10.05 18.44 15.23
CA PRO A 31 10.62 19.79 15.10
C PRO A 31 9.57 20.90 15.26
N GLN A 32 8.29 20.55 15.42
CA GLN A 32 7.18 21.49 15.56
C GLN A 32 6.45 21.31 16.90
N PRO A 33 5.87 22.38 17.47
CA PRO A 33 5.03 22.28 18.66
C PRO A 33 3.92 21.23 18.51
N PRO A 34 3.62 20.44 19.56
CA PRO A 34 4.11 20.56 20.93
C PRO A 34 5.46 19.86 21.20
N TYR A 35 6.25 19.54 20.17
CA TYR A 35 7.55 18.88 20.29
C TYR A 35 7.47 17.52 20.98
N ASN A 36 6.49 16.70 20.57
CA ASN A 36 6.30 15.37 21.13
C ASN A 36 7.54 14.49 20.91
N THR A 37 7.83 13.62 21.88
CA THR A 37 8.88 12.60 21.76
C THR A 37 8.63 11.71 20.55
N VAL A 38 9.69 11.49 19.76
CA VAL A 38 9.73 10.52 18.68
C VAL A 38 10.50 9.31 19.18
N TYR A 39 9.82 8.18 19.25
CA TYR A 39 10.46 6.89 19.52
C TYR A 39 10.91 6.31 18.18
N PRO A 40 12.20 6.10 17.95
CA PRO A 40 12.70 5.55 16.70
C PRO A 40 12.07 4.19 16.46
N PHE A 41 11.32 4.10 15.38
CA PHE A 41 10.68 2.88 14.94
C PHE A 41 11.39 2.39 13.68
N VAL A 42 11.60 1.09 13.58
CA VAL A 42 12.09 0.44 12.37
C VAL A 42 10.89 -0.18 11.67
N SER A 43 10.27 0.57 10.77
CA SER A 43 9.11 0.15 9.98
C SER A 43 9.49 -0.84 8.88
N SER A 44 8.72 -1.92 8.77
CA SER A 44 8.90 -2.89 7.67
C SER A 44 8.49 -2.29 6.32
N VAL A 45 7.53 -1.37 6.28
CA VAL A 45 7.06 -0.69 5.07
C VAL A 45 8.06 0.34 4.57
N ASP A 46 8.53 1.24 5.45
CA ASP A 46 9.45 2.31 5.05
C ASP A 46 10.79 1.75 4.56
N ASN A 47 11.29 0.73 5.26
CA ASN A 47 12.47 0.00 4.81
C ASN A 47 12.22 -0.79 3.54
N GLY A 48 11.02 -1.36 3.35
CA GLY A 48 10.60 -1.98 2.09
C GLY A 48 10.75 -1.02 0.91
N TRP A 49 10.20 0.19 1.02
CA TRP A 49 10.30 1.20 -0.04
C TRP A 49 11.73 1.69 -0.27
N LEU A 50 12.50 1.92 0.81
CA LEU A 50 13.91 2.26 0.69
C LEU A 50 14.70 1.14 -0.01
N GLY A 51 14.46 -0.12 0.35
CA GLY A 51 15.11 -1.28 -0.27
C GLY A 51 14.77 -1.41 -1.75
N ALA A 52 13.51 -1.23 -2.13
CA ALA A 52 13.08 -1.24 -3.53
C ALA A 52 13.78 -0.12 -4.34
N ALA A 53 13.85 1.08 -3.79
CA ALA A 53 14.56 2.20 -4.41
C ALA A 53 16.07 1.93 -4.54
N LEU A 54 16.73 1.42 -3.49
CA LEU A 54 18.15 1.05 -3.53
C LEU A 54 18.42 -0.03 -4.58
N TRP A 55 17.53 -1.00 -4.71
CA TRP A 55 17.62 -2.04 -5.74
C TRP A 55 17.51 -1.46 -7.15
N VAL A 56 16.54 -0.57 -7.40
CA VAL A 56 16.40 0.15 -8.67
C VAL A 56 17.65 0.96 -9.00
N VAL A 57 18.18 1.73 -8.03
CA VAL A 57 19.38 2.56 -8.22
C VAL A 57 20.60 1.70 -8.50
N ARG A 58 20.77 0.58 -7.77
CA ARG A 58 21.83 -0.41 -8.02
C ARG A 58 21.84 -0.87 -9.48
N ASN A 59 20.67 -1.12 -10.06
CA ASN A 59 20.55 -1.67 -11.41
C ASN A 59 20.55 -0.62 -12.51
N SER A 60 20.29 0.65 -12.18
CA SER A 60 20.04 1.70 -13.19
C SER A 60 21.06 2.83 -13.21
N VAL A 61 21.84 3.02 -12.14
CA VAL A 61 22.74 4.18 -12.00
C VAL A 61 24.19 3.70 -11.75
N PRO A 62 24.97 3.40 -12.81
CA PRO A 62 26.30 2.78 -12.69
C PRO A 62 27.25 3.49 -11.71
N GLY A 63 27.24 4.83 -11.68
CA GLY A 63 28.15 5.62 -10.84
C GLY A 63 27.94 5.47 -9.33
N VAL A 64 26.80 4.95 -8.89
CA VAL A 64 26.49 4.72 -7.46
C VAL A 64 26.02 3.29 -7.17
N ALA A 65 26.07 2.40 -8.17
CA ALA A 65 25.54 1.05 -8.08
C ALA A 65 26.15 0.25 -6.93
N GLU A 66 27.47 0.34 -6.73
CA GLU A 66 28.17 -0.33 -5.63
C GLU A 66 27.71 0.19 -4.26
N LEU A 67 27.52 1.51 -4.12
CA LEU A 67 27.07 2.11 -2.86
C LEU A 67 25.63 1.71 -2.53
N ALA A 68 24.75 1.70 -3.54
CA ALA A 68 23.37 1.22 -3.38
C ALA A 68 23.32 -0.27 -3.05
N GLY A 69 24.15 -1.08 -3.72
CA GLY A 69 24.31 -2.51 -3.44
C GLY A 69 24.74 -2.76 -1.99
N ARG A 70 25.78 -2.06 -1.50
CA ARG A 70 26.22 -2.17 -0.10
C ARG A 70 25.14 -1.80 0.91
N LEU A 71 24.30 -0.81 0.61
CA LEU A 71 23.18 -0.40 1.46
C LEU A 71 22.03 -1.40 1.42
N PHE A 72 21.78 -2.03 0.28
CA PHE A 72 20.75 -3.05 0.13
C PHE A 72 21.18 -4.38 0.77
N ASP A 73 22.41 -4.82 0.50
CA ASP A 73 22.92 -6.14 0.91
C ASP A 73 23.04 -6.30 2.44
N ARG A 74 23.02 -5.19 3.20
CA ARG A 74 22.99 -5.21 4.67
C ARG A 74 21.58 -5.32 5.26
N MET A 75 20.51 -5.09 4.48
CA MET A 75 19.14 -5.09 4.98
C MET A 75 18.66 -6.53 5.20
N ARG A 76 18.41 -6.86 6.46
CA ARG A 76 17.93 -8.16 6.94
C ARG A 76 16.40 -8.18 6.99
N TRP A 77 15.77 -8.57 5.89
CA TRP A 77 14.31 -8.68 5.78
C TRP A 77 13.72 -9.72 6.74
N ASP A 78 14.51 -10.73 7.11
CA ASP A 78 14.17 -11.73 8.12
C ASP A 78 14.01 -11.14 9.52
N ALA A 79 14.49 -9.92 9.79
CA ALA A 79 14.22 -9.23 11.06
C ALA A 79 12.73 -8.91 11.26
N PHE A 80 11.94 -8.84 10.18
CA PHE A 80 10.49 -8.61 10.24
C PHE A 80 9.68 -9.89 10.11
N TYR A 81 10.26 -10.96 9.57
CA TYR A 81 9.52 -12.18 9.23
C TYR A 81 9.33 -13.06 10.46
N ASP A 82 8.07 -13.28 10.83
CA ASP A 82 7.65 -14.16 11.90
C ASP A 82 7.17 -15.51 11.34
N PRO A 83 8.02 -16.56 11.35
CA PRO A 83 7.63 -17.87 10.86
C PRO A 83 6.58 -18.56 11.74
N ALA A 84 6.43 -18.11 13.01
CA ALA A 84 5.47 -18.63 13.97
C ALA A 84 4.24 -17.71 14.11
N GLY A 85 4.08 -16.76 13.19
CA GLY A 85 2.97 -15.82 13.16
C GLY A 85 1.60 -16.50 13.08
N PRO A 86 0.51 -15.71 13.16
CA PRO A 86 -0.85 -16.24 13.33
C PRO A 86 -1.39 -17.02 12.12
N ARG A 87 -0.63 -17.09 11.03
CA ARG A 87 -1.03 -17.68 9.75
C ARG A 87 0.03 -18.68 9.28
N PRO A 88 -0.37 -19.86 8.77
CA PRO A 88 0.55 -20.78 8.11
C PRO A 88 1.34 -20.06 7.01
N GLY A 89 2.66 -20.28 6.98
CA GLY A 89 3.57 -19.60 6.04
C GLY A 89 4.26 -18.36 6.58
N GLY A 90 3.86 -17.85 7.76
CA GLY A 90 4.49 -16.72 8.44
C GLY A 90 4.15 -15.36 7.84
N LEU A 91 4.23 -14.31 8.65
CA LEU A 91 3.87 -12.93 8.27
C LEU A 91 4.97 -11.94 8.65
N MET A 92 4.93 -10.74 8.06
CA MET A 92 5.82 -9.65 8.44
C MET A 92 5.21 -8.86 9.59
N HIS A 93 5.99 -8.62 10.65
CA HIS A 93 5.67 -7.60 11.64
C HIS A 93 5.55 -6.23 10.97
N GLY A 94 4.73 -5.35 11.56
CA GLY A 94 4.73 -3.93 11.19
C GLY A 94 6.10 -3.27 11.39
N GLY A 95 6.87 -3.77 12.36
CA GLY A 95 8.25 -3.37 12.59
C GLY A 95 8.70 -3.66 14.01
N PHE A 96 9.65 -2.87 14.50
CA PHE A 96 10.09 -2.96 15.89
C PHE A 96 10.68 -1.64 16.41
N PHE A 97 10.73 -1.51 17.74
CA PHE A 97 11.51 -0.48 18.41
C PHE A 97 12.83 -1.08 18.91
N PRO A 98 14.00 -0.53 18.52
CA PRO A 98 15.31 -1.03 18.96
C PRO A 98 15.71 -0.54 20.35
N PHE A 99 14.94 0.39 20.93
CA PHE A 99 15.15 0.96 22.26
C PHE A 99 13.96 0.66 23.16
N ASP A 100 14.15 0.81 24.47
CA ASP A 100 13.07 0.63 25.45
C ASP A 100 11.87 1.51 25.12
N HIS A 101 10.73 0.85 24.94
CA HIS A 101 9.47 1.48 24.57
C HIS A 101 8.31 0.79 25.29
N ASP A 102 7.57 1.56 26.09
CA ASP A 102 6.42 1.05 26.82
C ASP A 102 5.13 1.28 26.02
N ARG A 103 4.74 0.27 25.25
CA ARG A 103 3.39 0.17 24.65
C ARG A 103 2.71 -1.09 25.17
N PRO A 104 2.00 -1.01 26.30
CA PRO A 104 1.27 -2.15 26.86
C PRO A 104 0.38 -2.81 25.80
N GLY A 105 0.63 -4.10 25.52
CA GLY A 105 -0.13 -4.90 24.55
C GLY A 105 0.17 -4.64 23.07
N GLY A 106 0.92 -3.61 22.72
CA GLY A 106 1.26 -3.27 21.33
C GLY A 106 2.59 -3.84 20.84
N VAL A 107 3.45 -4.26 21.76
CA VAL A 107 4.78 -4.81 21.47
C VAL A 107 5.13 -5.94 22.44
N TYR A 108 6.08 -6.80 22.06
CA TYR A 108 6.71 -7.80 22.91
C TYR A 108 8.20 -7.89 22.64
N ARG A 109 8.98 -8.38 23.62
CA ARG A 109 10.43 -8.58 23.44
C ARG A 109 10.72 -9.88 22.70
N GLY A 110 11.53 -9.78 21.66
CA GLY A 110 12.05 -10.92 20.91
C GLY A 110 12.94 -10.49 19.74
N SER A 111 13.41 -11.47 18.96
CA SER A 111 14.18 -11.24 17.75
C SER A 111 13.98 -12.40 16.77
N HIS A 112 13.92 -12.09 15.47
CA HIS A 112 13.89 -13.08 14.38
C HIS A 112 15.26 -13.28 13.72
N ILE A 113 16.28 -12.58 14.21
CA ILE A 113 17.68 -12.69 13.76
C ILE A 113 18.61 -12.96 14.95
N ASP A 114 19.82 -13.43 14.67
CA ASP A 114 20.88 -13.62 15.67
C ASP A 114 21.44 -12.27 16.16
N ALA A 115 20.65 -11.60 17.00
CA ALA A 115 20.89 -10.27 17.56
C ALA A 115 20.13 -10.11 18.90
N PRO A 116 20.48 -9.10 19.72
CA PRO A 116 19.72 -8.80 20.94
C PRO A 116 18.24 -8.52 20.65
N ASP A 117 17.38 -8.88 21.62
CA ASP A 117 15.95 -8.63 21.51
C ASP A 117 15.62 -7.15 21.29
N VAL A 118 14.64 -6.93 20.43
CA VAL A 118 13.97 -5.66 20.19
C VAL A 118 12.52 -5.75 20.65
N TRP A 119 11.80 -4.63 20.61
CA TRP A 119 10.36 -4.60 20.88
C TRP A 119 9.59 -4.77 19.57
N LEU A 120 9.30 -6.02 19.20
CA LEU A 120 8.54 -6.41 18.02
C LEU A 120 7.07 -5.99 18.16
N THR A 121 6.44 -5.51 17.08
CA THR A 121 5.01 -5.22 17.10
C THR A 121 4.18 -6.48 17.27
N THR A 122 3.06 -6.41 17.99
CA THR A 122 2.12 -7.54 18.08
C THR A 122 1.29 -7.74 16.81
N HIS A 123 1.16 -6.69 15.98
CA HIS A 123 0.49 -6.78 14.69
C HIS A 123 1.46 -7.16 13.57
N HIS A 124 0.87 -7.73 12.52
CA HIS A 124 1.51 -8.10 11.26
C HIS A 124 0.73 -7.50 10.09
N TYR A 125 1.39 -7.32 8.95
CA TYR A 125 0.70 -7.05 7.69
C TYR A 125 0.17 -8.36 7.12
N ASP A 126 -1.15 -8.52 7.10
CA ASP A 126 -1.80 -9.79 6.78
C ASP A 126 -2.82 -9.69 5.65
N THR A 127 -2.95 -8.57 4.94
CA THR A 127 -3.76 -8.45 3.71
C THR A 127 -2.86 -8.41 2.48
N ILE A 128 -3.26 -9.05 1.38
CA ILE A 128 -2.42 -9.14 0.18
C ILE A 128 -2.45 -7.84 -0.64
N VAL A 129 -3.59 -7.16 -0.67
CA VAL A 129 -3.71 -5.81 -1.23
C VAL A 129 -3.26 -4.84 -0.16
N SER A 130 -1.97 -4.57 -0.16
CA SER A 130 -1.31 -3.60 0.71
C SER A 130 -0.02 -3.14 0.04
N GLU A 131 0.32 -1.88 0.27
CA GLU A 131 1.61 -1.29 -0.05
C GLU A 131 2.77 -2.08 0.58
N SER A 132 2.55 -2.70 1.75
CA SER A 132 3.55 -3.47 2.48
C SER A 132 4.04 -4.72 1.75
N ARG A 133 3.30 -5.16 0.71
CA ARG A 133 3.66 -6.30 -0.16
C ARG A 133 5.05 -6.16 -0.79
N ILE A 134 5.56 -4.94 -0.95
CA ILE A 134 6.94 -4.72 -1.43
C ILE A 134 7.98 -5.37 -0.50
N THR A 135 7.74 -5.37 0.81
CA THR A 135 8.64 -5.97 1.80
C THR A 135 8.62 -7.49 1.69
N SER A 136 7.46 -8.09 1.44
CA SER A 136 7.32 -9.52 1.14
C SER A 136 8.12 -9.92 -0.09
N TYR A 137 8.05 -9.12 -1.16
CA TYR A 137 8.82 -9.34 -2.38
C TYR A 137 10.32 -9.27 -2.15
N LEU A 138 10.79 -8.27 -1.41
CA LEU A 138 12.19 -8.13 -1.05
C LEU A 138 12.68 -9.30 -0.21
N ALA A 139 11.91 -9.74 0.78
CA ALA A 139 12.26 -10.88 1.62
C ALA A 139 12.33 -12.20 0.84
N ILE A 140 11.38 -12.45 -0.08
CA ILE A 140 11.37 -13.67 -0.91
C ILE A 140 12.53 -13.65 -1.91
N MET A 141 12.79 -12.53 -2.60
CA MET A 141 13.87 -12.47 -3.62
C MET A 141 15.28 -12.56 -3.03
N THR A 142 15.45 -12.22 -1.75
CA THR A 142 16.71 -12.42 -1.02
C THR A 142 16.81 -13.78 -0.34
N GLY A 143 15.71 -14.54 -0.28
CA GLY A 143 15.63 -15.83 0.41
C GLY A 143 15.54 -15.71 1.93
N MET A 144 15.17 -14.53 2.45
CA MET A 144 15.00 -14.25 3.88
C MET A 144 13.58 -14.56 4.38
N ALA A 145 12.61 -14.72 3.46
CA ALA A 145 11.33 -15.34 3.74
C ALA A 145 11.04 -16.42 2.69
N PRO A 146 10.36 -17.53 3.07
CA PRO A 146 9.99 -18.57 2.12
C PRO A 146 8.83 -18.11 1.22
N PRO A 147 8.66 -18.66 0.01
CA PRO A 147 7.54 -18.33 -0.88
C PRO A 147 6.15 -18.47 -0.25
N GLN A 148 6.00 -19.38 0.72
CA GLN A 148 4.81 -19.59 1.53
C GLN A 148 4.28 -18.31 2.17
N HIS A 149 5.16 -17.38 2.54
CA HIS A 149 4.79 -16.09 3.13
C HIS A 149 3.78 -15.33 2.26
N TYR A 150 3.91 -15.38 0.93
CA TYR A 150 3.00 -14.71 -0.01
C TYR A 150 1.54 -15.20 0.11
N PHE A 151 1.35 -16.48 0.46
CA PHE A 151 0.04 -17.10 0.62
C PHE A 151 -0.48 -17.03 2.06
N ALA A 152 0.34 -16.54 3.00
CA ALA A 152 -0.11 -16.32 4.38
C ALA A 152 -1.09 -15.15 4.46
N SER A 153 -0.95 -14.11 3.63
CA SER A 153 -1.86 -12.95 3.63
C SER A 153 -3.27 -13.28 3.13
N TRP A 154 -4.27 -12.63 3.68
CA TRP A 154 -5.67 -12.69 3.31
C TRP A 154 -5.95 -11.95 2.01
N ARG A 155 -6.86 -12.52 1.20
CA ARG A 155 -7.49 -11.84 0.06
C ARG A 155 -8.75 -11.14 0.55
N THR A 156 -9.55 -11.87 1.32
CA THR A 156 -10.51 -11.33 2.29
C THR A 156 -10.48 -12.20 3.55
N PHE A 157 -11.16 -11.77 4.60
CA PHE A 157 -11.49 -12.66 5.72
C PHE A 157 -12.60 -13.66 5.35
N PRO A 158 -12.81 -14.73 6.15
CA PRO A 158 -13.84 -15.74 5.87
C PRO A 158 -15.28 -15.20 5.79
N ALA A 159 -16.12 -15.88 5.02
CA ALA A 159 -17.54 -15.57 4.83
C ALA A 159 -18.45 -16.16 5.93
N THR A 160 -18.12 -15.96 7.22
CA THR A 160 -18.91 -16.49 8.35
C THR A 160 -19.34 -15.39 9.32
N CYS A 161 -20.36 -15.64 10.15
CA CYS A 161 -20.86 -14.62 11.09
C CYS A 161 -19.83 -14.18 12.13
N ASP A 162 -18.87 -15.03 12.51
CA ASP A 162 -17.76 -14.67 13.42
C ASP A 162 -16.83 -13.62 12.80
N TRP A 163 -16.85 -13.51 11.47
CA TRP A 163 -16.12 -12.52 10.69
C TRP A 163 -17.06 -11.46 10.10
N SER A 164 -18.30 -11.31 10.59
CA SER A 164 -19.24 -10.33 10.03
C SER A 164 -18.90 -8.86 10.29
N TRP A 165 -17.74 -8.59 10.91
CA TRP A 165 -17.26 -7.25 11.20
C TRP A 165 -16.69 -6.53 9.98
N HIS A 166 -16.18 -7.24 8.96
CA HIS A 166 -15.62 -6.58 7.77
C HIS A 166 -16.73 -6.08 6.83
N GLU A 167 -16.31 -5.22 5.90
CA GLU A 167 -17.17 -4.36 5.07
C GLU A 167 -18.37 -5.06 4.45
N MET A 168 -18.15 -6.24 3.84
CA MET A 168 -19.22 -7.05 3.26
C MET A 168 -18.92 -8.54 3.27
N GLN A 169 -19.97 -9.35 3.12
CA GLN A 169 -19.78 -10.79 2.97
C GLN A 169 -19.03 -11.09 1.65
N PRO A 170 -17.87 -11.76 1.70
CA PRO A 170 -17.08 -12.03 0.52
C PRO A 170 -17.65 -13.22 -0.25
N VAL A 171 -17.34 -13.27 -1.54
CA VAL A 171 -17.56 -14.43 -2.40
C VAL A 171 -16.21 -15.02 -2.77
N GLY A 172 -16.13 -16.35 -2.93
CA GLY A 172 -14.87 -16.99 -3.25
C GLY A 172 -14.87 -18.47 -2.90
N GLU A 173 -13.72 -19.10 -3.12
CA GLU A 173 -13.48 -20.51 -2.81
C GLU A 173 -12.12 -20.68 -2.15
N THR A 174 -11.92 -21.79 -1.44
CA THR A 174 -10.62 -22.11 -0.85
C THR A 174 -9.76 -22.88 -1.84
N ARG A 175 -8.51 -22.47 -1.98
CA ARG A 175 -7.48 -23.13 -2.78
C ARG A 175 -6.23 -23.36 -1.95
N THR A 176 -5.46 -24.40 -2.29
CA THR A 176 -4.23 -24.73 -1.57
C THR A 176 -3.01 -24.39 -2.42
N TYR A 177 -2.14 -23.51 -1.91
CA TYR A 177 -0.87 -23.15 -2.54
C TYR A 177 0.28 -23.46 -1.59
N LEU A 178 1.26 -24.22 -2.07
CA LEU A 178 2.44 -24.58 -1.27
C LEU A 178 2.10 -25.18 0.11
N GLY A 179 0.95 -25.86 0.22
CA GLY A 179 0.43 -26.45 1.46
C GLY A 179 -0.33 -25.49 2.39
N ILE A 180 -0.64 -24.27 1.93
CA ILE A 180 -1.42 -23.27 2.67
C ILE A 180 -2.79 -23.15 2.03
N ASP A 181 -3.83 -23.29 2.84
CA ASP A 181 -5.21 -23.03 2.42
C ASP A 181 -5.48 -21.53 2.41
N VAL A 182 -5.81 -21.02 1.23
CA VAL A 182 -6.11 -19.62 0.95
C VAL A 182 -7.57 -19.52 0.55
N TYR A 183 -8.33 -18.69 1.27
CA TYR A 183 -9.65 -18.30 0.81
C TYR A 183 -9.49 -17.18 -0.23
N GLU A 184 -9.73 -17.50 -1.50
CA GLU A 184 -9.69 -16.57 -2.63
C GLU A 184 -10.95 -15.71 -2.65
N GLY A 185 -11.13 -14.94 -1.59
CA GLY A 185 -12.28 -14.08 -1.41
C GLY A 185 -12.16 -12.79 -2.21
N ALA A 186 -13.30 -12.28 -2.65
CA ALA A 186 -13.47 -11.00 -3.29
C ALA A 186 -14.78 -10.34 -2.84
N TYR A 187 -14.84 -9.02 -2.95
CA TYR A 187 -16.01 -8.20 -2.68
C TYR A 187 -16.76 -7.86 -3.96
N THR A 188 -18.09 -7.79 -3.86
CA THR A 188 -18.96 -7.44 -4.97
C THR A 188 -19.29 -5.95 -4.95
N TYR A 189 -18.84 -5.21 -5.95
CA TYR A 189 -19.09 -3.79 -6.07
C TYR A 189 -19.44 -3.41 -7.52
N ARG A 190 -20.66 -2.91 -7.72
CA ARG A 190 -21.18 -2.43 -9.02
C ARG A 190 -20.90 -3.40 -10.19
N GLY A 191 -21.30 -4.67 -10.02
CA GLY A 191 -21.14 -5.71 -11.04
C GLY A 191 -19.70 -6.21 -11.23
N LYS A 192 -18.82 -5.99 -10.25
CA LYS A 192 -17.43 -6.46 -10.26
C LYS A 192 -17.18 -7.24 -8.98
N ARG A 193 -16.31 -8.23 -9.08
CA ARG A 193 -15.64 -8.89 -7.97
C ARG A 193 -14.20 -8.37 -7.91
N ILE A 194 -13.79 -7.88 -6.76
CA ILE A 194 -12.47 -7.24 -6.55
C ILE A 194 -11.91 -7.76 -5.23
N VAL A 195 -10.64 -8.14 -5.20
CA VAL A 195 -9.92 -8.39 -3.95
C VAL A 195 -9.62 -7.02 -3.32
N PRO A 196 -10.17 -6.72 -2.12
CA PRO A 196 -10.08 -5.40 -1.50
C PRO A 196 -8.75 -5.19 -0.76
N GLY A 197 -8.40 -3.92 -0.56
CA GLY A 197 -7.35 -3.47 0.37
C GLY A 197 -7.85 -3.40 1.81
N TRP A 198 -7.06 -2.84 2.72
CA TRP A 198 -7.55 -2.53 4.06
C TRP A 198 -8.54 -1.36 4.02
N GLY A 199 -8.20 -0.28 3.32
CA GLY A 199 -9.05 0.91 3.21
C GLY A 199 -9.59 1.19 1.81
N GLY A 200 -9.23 0.41 0.80
CA GLY A 200 -9.73 0.58 -0.57
C GLY A 200 -9.09 1.75 -1.32
N SER A 201 -7.85 2.11 -0.96
CA SER A 201 -7.10 3.17 -1.62
C SER A 201 -6.34 2.70 -2.87
N MET A 202 -6.08 3.64 -3.79
CA MET A 202 -5.19 3.39 -4.94
C MET A 202 -3.75 3.07 -4.52
N PHE A 203 -3.29 3.63 -3.40
CA PHE A 203 -1.94 3.40 -2.88
C PHE A 203 -1.71 1.93 -2.50
N GLU A 204 -2.63 1.34 -1.73
CA GLU A 204 -2.56 -0.07 -1.32
C GLU A 204 -2.53 -1.03 -2.52
N GLU A 205 -3.33 -0.74 -3.54
CA GLU A 205 -3.46 -1.57 -4.74
C GLU A 205 -2.24 -1.44 -5.67
N LEU A 206 -1.87 -0.20 -6.03
CA LEU A 206 -1.01 0.05 -7.19
C LEU A 206 0.42 0.46 -6.85
N MET A 207 0.76 0.81 -5.61
CA MET A 207 2.13 1.24 -5.33
C MET A 207 3.16 0.12 -5.58
N PRO A 208 2.96 -1.15 -5.17
CA PRO A 208 3.88 -2.23 -5.54
C PRO A 208 3.90 -2.48 -7.06
N ASN A 209 2.78 -2.24 -7.76
CA ASN A 209 2.67 -2.39 -9.21
C ASN A 209 3.61 -1.46 -10.00
N VAL A 210 3.97 -0.32 -9.41
CA VAL A 210 4.98 0.61 -9.98
C VAL A 210 6.36 -0.06 -10.12
N PHE A 211 6.70 -1.00 -9.24
CA PHE A 211 8.00 -1.67 -9.22
C PHE A 211 7.94 -3.10 -9.78
N VAL A 212 6.83 -3.79 -9.58
CA VAL A 212 6.66 -5.19 -9.98
C VAL A 212 5.56 -5.27 -11.03
N PRO A 213 5.79 -5.88 -12.21
CA PRO A 213 4.78 -6.06 -13.24
C PRO A 213 3.83 -7.21 -12.87
N GLU A 214 3.12 -7.03 -11.77
CA GLU A 214 2.19 -7.99 -11.17
C GLU A 214 1.08 -8.39 -12.16
N GLU A 215 0.60 -7.43 -12.95
CA GLU A 215 -0.37 -7.63 -14.01
C GLU A 215 0.11 -8.58 -15.11
N VAL A 216 1.43 -8.61 -15.35
CA VAL A 216 2.05 -9.48 -16.35
C VAL A 216 2.41 -10.85 -15.75
N TRP A 217 2.80 -10.89 -14.47
CA TRP A 217 3.24 -12.11 -13.82
C TRP A 217 2.07 -12.94 -13.27
N GLY A 218 1.00 -12.30 -12.83
CA GLY A 218 -0.23 -12.91 -12.33
C GLY A 218 -1.44 -12.52 -13.18
N PRO A 219 -1.56 -13.02 -14.42
CA PRO A 219 -2.63 -12.62 -15.33
C PRO A 219 -4.03 -13.07 -14.87
N ARG A 220 -4.13 -14.02 -13.93
CA ARG A 220 -5.41 -14.51 -13.35
C ARG A 220 -5.67 -13.93 -11.94
N SER A 221 -4.87 -12.96 -11.51
CA SER A 221 -4.97 -12.33 -10.21
C SER A 221 -4.86 -10.81 -10.38
N TRP A 222 -3.66 -10.26 -10.22
CA TRP A 222 -3.35 -8.84 -10.37
C TRP A 222 -3.68 -8.29 -11.76
N GLY A 223 -3.53 -9.12 -12.81
CA GLY A 223 -3.90 -8.78 -14.18
C GLY A 223 -5.38 -8.46 -14.37
N GLU A 224 -6.24 -8.99 -13.49
CA GLU A 224 -7.67 -8.68 -13.45
C GLU A 224 -7.98 -7.64 -12.36
N ASN A 225 -7.36 -7.75 -11.18
CA ASN A 225 -7.70 -6.91 -10.02
C ASN A 225 -7.33 -5.44 -10.23
N HIS A 226 -6.11 -5.14 -10.67
CA HIS A 226 -5.65 -3.77 -10.83
C HIS A 226 -6.56 -2.94 -11.74
N PRO A 227 -6.89 -3.38 -12.98
CA PRO A 227 -7.80 -2.61 -13.82
C PRO A 227 -9.23 -2.56 -13.27
N LEU A 228 -9.71 -3.60 -12.57
CA LEU A 228 -11.04 -3.58 -11.94
C LEU A 228 -11.12 -2.61 -10.76
N HIS A 229 -10.08 -2.54 -9.94
CA HIS A 229 -9.98 -1.62 -8.81
C HIS A 229 -9.94 -0.15 -9.31
N VAL A 230 -9.16 0.14 -10.36
CA VAL A 230 -9.16 1.46 -11.02
C VAL A 230 -10.55 1.80 -11.58
N ARG A 231 -11.18 0.85 -12.28
CA ARG A 231 -12.53 1.05 -12.83
C ARG A 231 -13.56 1.29 -11.72
N ALA A 232 -13.48 0.59 -10.60
CA ALA A 232 -14.37 0.78 -9.47
C ALA A 232 -14.24 2.18 -8.87
N GLN A 233 -13.03 2.70 -8.68
CA GLN A 233 -12.84 4.07 -8.21
C GLN A 233 -13.34 5.13 -9.19
N ILE A 234 -13.17 4.91 -10.50
CA ILE A 234 -13.75 5.78 -11.54
C ILE A 234 -15.27 5.81 -11.43
N GLU A 235 -15.91 4.63 -11.36
CA GLU A 235 -17.37 4.53 -11.25
C GLU A 235 -17.89 5.11 -9.93
N HIS A 236 -17.16 4.94 -8.83
CA HIS A 236 -17.51 5.56 -7.55
C HIS A 236 -17.57 7.09 -7.69
N GLY A 237 -16.46 7.72 -8.08
CA GLY A 237 -16.37 9.18 -8.14
C GLY A 237 -17.22 9.84 -9.23
N LEU A 238 -17.49 9.14 -10.35
CA LEU A 238 -18.22 9.71 -11.49
C LEU A 238 -19.69 9.30 -11.58
N GLN A 239 -20.14 8.27 -10.87
CA GLN A 239 -21.51 7.75 -11.00
C GLN A 239 -22.21 7.51 -9.67
N GLU A 240 -21.55 6.88 -8.70
CA GLU A 240 -22.19 6.55 -7.43
C GLU A 240 -22.26 7.78 -6.52
N ALA A 241 -21.10 8.39 -6.26
CA ALA A 241 -20.99 9.56 -5.42
C ALA A 241 -21.16 10.89 -6.19
N ASP A 242 -21.12 10.82 -7.52
CA ASP A 242 -21.32 11.96 -8.44
C ASP A 242 -20.47 13.21 -8.12
N TYR A 243 -19.24 13.01 -7.63
CA TYR A 243 -18.31 14.09 -7.36
C TYR A 243 -17.80 14.79 -8.64
N GLY A 244 -17.92 14.11 -9.80
CA GLY A 244 -17.40 14.57 -11.09
C GLY A 244 -15.88 14.38 -11.27
N TYR A 245 -15.20 13.83 -10.26
CA TYR A 245 -13.77 13.50 -10.20
C TYR A 245 -13.55 12.20 -9.42
N TRP A 246 -12.36 11.62 -9.55
CA TRP A 246 -11.98 10.39 -8.86
C TRP A 246 -10.48 10.35 -8.53
N GLY A 247 -10.06 9.39 -7.72
CA GLY A 247 -8.68 9.19 -7.28
C GLY A 247 -8.58 9.28 -5.75
N PHE A 248 -9.02 8.23 -5.07
CA PHE A 248 -9.13 8.19 -3.60
C PHE A 248 -7.95 7.41 -3.02
N SER A 249 -7.15 8.10 -2.21
CA SER A 249 -5.96 7.54 -1.56
C SER A 249 -5.52 8.43 -0.40
N PRO A 250 -4.82 7.90 0.63
CA PRO A 250 -4.32 8.69 1.75
C PRO A 250 -3.49 9.89 1.29
N ALA A 251 -3.81 11.06 1.83
CA ALA A 251 -3.18 12.32 1.43
C ALA A 251 -3.36 13.38 2.53
N SER A 252 -2.79 14.57 2.30
CA SER A 252 -3.09 15.76 3.10
C SER A 252 -4.59 16.03 3.06
N ASN A 253 -5.19 16.22 4.24
CA ASN A 253 -6.58 16.64 4.33
C ASN A 253 -6.68 18.13 3.95
N PRO A 254 -7.51 18.52 2.95
CA PRO A 254 -7.73 19.92 2.59
C PRO A 254 -8.16 20.81 3.76
N PHE A 255 -8.75 20.23 4.80
CA PHE A 255 -9.20 20.94 6.00
C PHE A 255 -8.21 20.88 7.18
N GLY A 256 -7.01 20.32 6.98
CA GLY A 256 -5.93 20.30 7.95
C GLY A 256 -5.48 18.90 8.38
N GLY A 257 -4.17 18.71 8.48
CA GLY A 257 -3.56 17.43 8.83
C GLY A 257 -3.46 16.47 7.64
N TYR A 258 -3.49 15.18 7.96
CA TYR A 258 -3.42 14.05 7.04
C TYR A 258 -4.65 13.18 7.26
N ARG A 259 -5.13 12.50 6.22
CA ARG A 259 -6.23 11.55 6.33
C ARG A 259 -6.10 10.46 5.29
N GLU A 260 -6.51 9.27 5.67
CA GLU A 260 -6.69 8.12 4.81
C GLU A 260 -8.00 8.24 4.03
N TYR A 261 -7.91 8.35 2.70
CA TYR A 261 -9.05 8.35 1.78
C TYR A 261 -9.01 7.10 0.91
N GLY A 262 -10.18 6.60 0.52
CA GLY A 262 -10.35 5.39 -0.27
C GLY A 262 -11.79 5.25 -0.74
N VAL A 263 -12.11 4.11 -1.33
CA VAL A 263 -13.51 3.71 -1.56
C VAL A 263 -13.81 2.60 -0.58
N ASP A 264 -14.69 2.91 0.38
CA ASP A 264 -15.05 2.05 1.51
C ASP A 264 -15.43 0.62 1.08
N ALA A 265 -16.27 0.52 0.03
CA ALA A 265 -16.67 -0.76 -0.57
C ALA A 265 -15.53 -1.61 -1.17
N LEU A 266 -14.32 -1.04 -1.30
CA LEU A 266 -13.10 -1.71 -1.75
C LEU A 266 -12.09 -1.94 -0.60
N GLY A 267 -12.48 -1.66 0.65
CA GLY A 267 -11.68 -1.85 1.86
C GLY A 267 -12.26 -2.94 2.77
N LEU A 268 -11.39 -3.62 3.52
CA LEU A 268 -11.77 -4.64 4.51
C LEU A 268 -12.16 -4.03 5.86
N ASN A 269 -11.63 -2.85 6.18
CA ASN A 269 -11.84 -2.17 7.44
C ASN A 269 -13.25 -1.57 7.52
N PRO A 270 -14.10 -1.95 8.49
CA PRO A 270 -15.45 -1.38 8.63
C PRO A 270 -15.46 0.07 9.13
N GLU A 271 -14.33 0.57 9.61
CA GLU A 271 -14.10 1.98 9.92
C GLU A 271 -13.28 2.61 8.78
N GLY A 272 -13.64 2.26 7.53
CA GLY A 272 -12.79 2.32 6.35
C GLY A 272 -12.29 3.70 5.92
N TYR A 273 -11.60 3.73 4.78
CA TYR A 273 -11.16 5.01 4.22
C TYR A 273 -12.29 5.59 3.38
N PHE A 274 -13.03 6.53 3.96
CA PHE A 274 -14.13 7.18 3.25
C PHE A 274 -13.62 8.15 2.19
N SER A 275 -14.36 8.27 1.10
CA SER A 275 -14.01 9.07 -0.09
C SER A 275 -14.32 10.56 0.06
N ASP A 276 -15.04 10.97 1.11
CA ASP A 276 -15.44 12.36 1.36
C ASP A 276 -15.06 12.89 2.74
N ARG A 277 -15.18 14.20 2.90
CA ARG A 277 -14.95 14.89 4.16
C ARG A 277 -15.84 14.33 5.28
N GLU A 278 -17.11 14.07 5.00
CA GLU A 278 -18.15 13.70 5.95
C GLU A 278 -17.97 12.33 6.59
N MET A 279 -17.05 11.51 6.08
CA MET A 279 -16.87 10.12 6.53
C MET A 279 -18.13 9.29 6.23
N THR A 280 -18.64 9.43 5.01
CA THR A 280 -19.85 8.74 4.58
C THR A 280 -19.61 7.24 4.50
N ASN A 281 -20.18 6.53 5.47
CA ASN A 281 -20.08 5.08 5.62
C ASN A 281 -21.00 4.37 4.62
N TYR A 282 -20.41 3.52 3.78
CA TYR A 282 -21.15 2.58 2.96
C TYR A 282 -21.31 1.29 3.76
N ASP A 283 -22.54 0.80 3.93
CA ASP A 283 -22.75 -0.43 4.70
C ASP A 283 -23.95 -1.22 4.17
N ILE A 284 -23.64 -2.25 3.39
CA ILE A 284 -24.60 -3.21 2.83
C ILE A 284 -24.87 -4.41 3.73
N GLY A 285 -24.28 -4.45 4.92
CA GLY A 285 -24.39 -5.56 5.85
C GLY A 285 -23.56 -6.77 5.44
N PHE A 286 -23.86 -7.90 6.08
CA PHE A 286 -23.11 -9.14 5.94
C PHE A 286 -24.06 -10.34 5.87
N GLY A 287 -24.59 -10.61 4.67
CA GLY A 287 -25.53 -11.71 4.45
C GLY A 287 -26.68 -11.69 5.46
N GLU A 288 -26.90 -12.82 6.15
CA GLU A 288 -27.88 -12.93 7.24
C GLU A 288 -27.32 -12.58 8.63
N CYS A 289 -26.00 -12.35 8.74
CA CYS A 289 -25.30 -12.17 10.03
C CYS A 289 -25.38 -10.74 10.56
N ARG A 290 -25.35 -9.73 9.67
CA ARG A 290 -25.37 -8.31 10.02
C ARG A 290 -26.27 -7.55 9.05
N PRO A 291 -27.31 -6.84 9.51
CA PRO A 291 -28.16 -6.06 8.61
C PRO A 291 -27.40 -4.85 8.06
N ALA A 292 -27.74 -4.44 6.84
CA ALA A 292 -27.26 -3.19 6.25
C ALA A 292 -27.71 -1.99 7.08
N THR A 293 -26.79 -1.06 7.36
CA THR A 293 -27.13 0.20 8.03
C THR A 293 -27.13 1.40 7.10
N SER A 294 -26.37 1.34 6.00
CA SER A 294 -26.19 2.45 5.06
C SER A 294 -25.92 1.94 3.62
N PRO A 295 -26.84 1.18 3.01
CA PRO A 295 -26.58 0.52 1.71
C PRO A 295 -26.62 1.48 0.51
N ASN A 296 -27.21 2.67 0.68
CA ASN A 296 -27.32 3.71 -0.34
C ASN A 296 -27.09 5.07 0.34
N PRO A 297 -25.85 5.38 0.76
CA PRO A 297 -25.58 6.64 1.43
C PRO A 297 -25.62 7.81 0.44
N ASP A 298 -25.93 8.99 0.96
CA ASP A 298 -25.71 10.26 0.26
C ASP A 298 -24.30 10.76 0.58
N TYR A 299 -23.46 10.87 -0.44
CA TYR A 299 -22.09 11.32 -0.29
C TYR A 299 -21.99 12.86 -0.23
N GLY A 300 -20.98 13.34 0.50
CA GLY A 300 -20.71 14.77 0.72
C GLY A 300 -19.61 15.34 -0.17
N ASP A 301 -18.66 16.05 0.44
CA ASP A 301 -17.56 16.72 -0.25
C ASP A 301 -16.41 15.74 -0.51
N GLY A 302 -16.46 15.08 -1.67
CA GLY A 302 -15.46 14.12 -2.12
C GLY A 302 -14.05 14.69 -2.13
N VAL A 303 -13.08 13.94 -1.61
CA VAL A 303 -11.67 14.33 -1.58
C VAL A 303 -10.86 13.41 -2.48
N VAL A 304 -10.26 14.00 -3.51
CA VAL A 304 -9.40 13.29 -4.46
C VAL A 304 -7.96 13.75 -4.36
N THR A 305 -7.02 12.86 -4.64
CA THR A 305 -5.60 13.16 -4.69
C THR A 305 -5.02 12.88 -6.08
N PRO A 306 -4.27 13.82 -6.68
CA PRO A 306 -3.67 13.62 -7.99
C PRO A 306 -2.78 12.37 -8.11
N HIS A 307 -2.04 12.00 -7.05
CA HIS A 307 -1.13 10.84 -7.12
C HIS A 307 -1.87 9.53 -7.43
N ALA A 308 -3.09 9.37 -6.91
CA ALA A 308 -3.94 8.20 -7.17
C ALA A 308 -4.31 8.09 -8.66
N ALA A 309 -4.65 9.23 -9.29
CA ALA A 309 -4.93 9.24 -10.73
C ALA A 309 -3.67 8.97 -11.56
N PHE A 310 -2.48 9.43 -11.13
CA PHE A 310 -1.22 9.09 -11.80
C PHE A 310 -0.90 7.59 -11.70
N LEU A 311 -1.07 6.96 -10.53
CA LEU A 311 -0.93 5.49 -10.39
C LEU A 311 -1.86 4.76 -11.36
N ALA A 312 -3.12 5.19 -11.42
CA ALA A 312 -4.12 4.61 -12.30
C ALA A 312 -3.81 4.76 -13.81
N MET A 313 -2.90 5.67 -14.22
CA MET A 313 -2.51 5.81 -15.64
C MET A 313 -1.92 4.52 -16.22
N MET A 314 -1.37 3.64 -15.40
CA MET A 314 -0.84 2.35 -15.85
C MET A 314 -1.94 1.43 -16.40
N HIS A 315 -3.19 1.61 -15.96
CA HIS A 315 -4.34 0.77 -16.33
C HIS A 315 -5.45 1.53 -17.08
N ALA A 316 -5.58 2.85 -16.86
CA ALA A 316 -6.59 3.70 -17.48
C ALA A 316 -6.03 5.07 -17.92
N PRO A 317 -5.04 5.11 -18.84
CA PRO A 317 -4.27 6.32 -19.15
C PRO A 317 -5.13 7.48 -19.65
N ALA A 318 -6.10 7.22 -20.52
CA ALA A 318 -6.97 8.27 -21.07
C ALA A 318 -7.90 8.88 -20.01
N ALA A 319 -8.50 8.04 -19.15
CA ALA A 319 -9.38 8.51 -18.08
C ALA A 319 -8.60 9.29 -17.02
N ALA A 320 -7.42 8.78 -16.63
CA ALA A 320 -6.55 9.45 -15.68
C ALA A 320 -6.06 10.82 -16.20
N TYR A 321 -5.62 10.89 -17.45
CA TYR A 321 -5.22 12.16 -18.07
C TYR A 321 -6.38 13.17 -18.10
N ALA A 322 -7.57 12.74 -18.53
CA ALA A 322 -8.74 13.61 -18.58
C ALA A 322 -9.13 14.12 -17.18
N ASN A 323 -9.09 13.26 -16.16
CA ASN A 323 -9.36 13.62 -14.77
C ASN A 323 -8.35 14.66 -14.24
N LEU A 324 -7.04 14.40 -14.41
CA LEU A 324 -5.97 15.31 -13.96
C LEU A 324 -6.00 16.65 -14.70
N SER A 325 -6.25 16.64 -16.01
CA SER A 325 -6.37 17.87 -16.81
C SER A 325 -7.54 18.74 -16.32
N ARG A 326 -8.66 18.11 -15.93
CA ARG A 326 -9.79 18.83 -15.34
C ARG A 326 -9.48 19.33 -13.95
N LEU A 327 -8.85 18.51 -13.08
CA LEU A 327 -8.42 18.95 -11.76
C LEU A 327 -7.51 20.19 -11.82
N GLN A 328 -6.60 20.24 -12.79
CA GLN A 328 -5.73 21.40 -13.03
C GLN A 328 -6.49 22.62 -13.56
N THR A 329 -7.52 22.42 -14.39
CA THR A 329 -8.27 23.52 -15.03
C THR A 329 -9.31 24.11 -14.09
N ASP A 330 -9.97 23.26 -13.33
CA ASP A 330 -11.17 23.59 -12.57
C ASP A 330 -10.83 24.04 -11.13
N PHE A 331 -9.60 23.77 -10.64
CA PHE A 331 -9.12 24.15 -9.31
C PHE A 331 -7.70 24.73 -9.36
N ASP A 332 -7.35 25.56 -8.37
CA ASP A 332 -5.97 26.06 -8.16
C ASP A 332 -5.08 24.96 -7.53
N SER A 333 -5.00 23.82 -8.21
CA SER A 333 -4.42 22.57 -7.69
C SER A 333 -2.99 22.32 -8.17
N TYR A 334 -2.37 23.27 -8.88
CA TYR A 334 -1.06 23.08 -9.52
C TYR A 334 -0.11 24.25 -9.23
N GLY A 335 0.93 23.97 -8.44
CA GLY A 335 1.95 24.95 -8.04
C GLY A 335 3.36 24.64 -8.58
N PRO A 336 4.40 25.29 -8.02
CA PRO A 336 5.79 25.13 -8.49
C PRO A 336 6.35 23.71 -8.39
N GLY A 337 5.84 22.90 -7.45
CA GLY A 337 6.21 21.50 -7.27
C GLY A 337 5.37 20.52 -8.11
N GLY A 338 4.47 21.03 -8.96
CA GLY A 338 3.45 20.22 -9.63
C GLY A 338 2.12 20.29 -8.91
N PHE A 339 1.33 19.22 -9.04
CA PHE A 339 0.04 19.10 -8.35
C PHE A 339 0.22 19.16 -6.83
N TYR A 340 -0.62 19.95 -6.17
CA TYR A 340 -0.85 19.88 -4.74
C TYR A 340 -1.51 18.56 -4.34
N ASP A 341 -1.45 18.25 -3.06
CA ASP A 341 -1.65 16.90 -2.55
C ASP A 341 -3.09 16.38 -2.71
N ALA A 342 -4.10 17.22 -2.50
CA ALA A 342 -5.50 16.81 -2.55
C ALA A 342 -6.45 17.99 -2.81
N VAL A 343 -7.65 17.68 -3.29
CA VAL A 343 -8.74 18.63 -3.53
C VAL A 343 -10.04 18.05 -2.98
N ALA A 344 -10.75 18.81 -2.14
CA ALA A 344 -12.14 18.57 -1.81
C ALA A 344 -13.01 19.21 -2.91
N VAL A 345 -13.57 18.39 -3.80
CA VAL A 345 -14.03 18.86 -5.13
C VAL A 345 -15.39 19.54 -5.12
N GLY A 346 -16.22 19.29 -4.10
CA GLY A 346 -17.49 19.99 -3.91
C GLY A 346 -17.28 21.41 -3.38
N SER A 347 -16.38 21.59 -2.41
CA SER A 347 -16.06 22.93 -1.88
C SER A 347 -14.99 23.68 -2.67
N GLY A 348 -14.19 22.98 -3.47
CA GLY A 348 -13.01 23.52 -4.16
C GLY A 348 -11.82 23.79 -3.23
N THR A 349 -11.82 23.22 -2.02
CA THR A 349 -10.73 23.41 -1.06
C THR A 349 -9.52 22.58 -1.47
N VAL A 350 -8.38 23.24 -1.69
CA VAL A 350 -7.12 22.58 -2.08
C VAL A 350 -6.21 22.43 -0.87
N ALA A 351 -5.64 21.25 -0.68
CA ALA A 351 -4.55 21.03 0.26
C ALA A 351 -3.22 21.50 -0.37
N GLU A 352 -2.88 22.79 -0.26
CA GLU A 352 -1.65 23.39 -0.80
C GLU A 352 -0.37 22.92 -0.08
N ARG A 353 -0.08 21.62 -0.19
CA ARG A 353 1.08 20.93 0.35
C ARG A 353 1.62 19.96 -0.69
N TYR A 354 2.85 19.55 -0.46
CA TYR A 354 3.49 18.48 -1.22
C TYR A 354 3.96 17.43 -0.24
N LEU A 355 3.39 16.23 -0.30
CA LEU A 355 4.00 15.08 0.36
C LEU A 355 5.07 14.48 -0.54
N SER A 356 6.27 14.28 0.01
CA SER A 356 7.39 13.71 -0.77
C SER A 356 7.06 12.32 -1.31
N LEU A 357 6.27 11.52 -0.58
CA LEU A 357 5.83 10.21 -1.05
C LEU A 357 4.92 10.33 -2.26
N ASP A 358 3.89 11.17 -2.20
CA ASP A 358 2.89 11.34 -3.26
C ASP A 358 3.52 11.85 -4.55
N GLN A 359 4.43 12.83 -4.44
CA GLN A 359 5.20 13.31 -5.58
C GLN A 359 6.11 12.23 -6.17
N ALA A 360 6.72 11.39 -5.33
CA ALA A 360 7.53 10.26 -5.80
C ALA A 360 6.68 9.20 -6.53
N MET A 361 5.46 8.94 -6.07
CA MET A 361 4.52 8.04 -6.73
C MET A 361 4.11 8.54 -8.11
N ILE A 362 3.82 9.84 -8.23
CA ILE A 362 3.56 10.49 -9.53
C ILE A 362 4.71 10.24 -10.49
N MET A 363 5.95 10.53 -10.05
CA MET A 363 7.13 10.36 -10.89
C MET A 363 7.39 8.89 -11.24
N GLY A 364 7.13 7.97 -10.31
CA GLY A 364 7.27 6.53 -10.54
C GLY A 364 6.30 6.01 -11.59
N ALA A 365 5.01 6.34 -11.46
CA ALA A 365 3.97 5.97 -12.42
C ALA A 365 4.25 6.56 -13.81
N LEU A 366 4.61 7.86 -13.88
CA LEU A 366 5.00 8.50 -15.13
C LEU A 366 6.23 7.85 -15.77
N GLY A 367 7.22 7.45 -14.96
CA GLY A 367 8.37 6.70 -15.43
C GLY A 367 7.97 5.40 -16.13
N ASN A 368 6.90 4.75 -15.65
CA ASN A 368 6.41 3.56 -16.31
C ASN A 368 5.64 3.88 -17.60
N VAL A 369 4.67 4.79 -17.53
CA VAL A 369 3.82 5.15 -18.66
C VAL A 369 4.60 5.81 -19.80
N LEU A 370 5.52 6.73 -19.49
CA LEU A 370 6.24 7.55 -20.49
C LEU A 370 7.63 7.01 -20.83
N ALA A 371 8.27 6.25 -19.94
CA ALA A 371 9.64 5.75 -20.14
C ALA A 371 9.73 4.21 -20.23
N ARG A 372 8.67 3.60 -20.80
CA ARG A 372 8.58 2.18 -21.20
C ARG A 372 8.63 1.19 -20.03
N ASN A 373 8.08 1.52 -18.86
CA ASN A 373 8.19 0.74 -17.62
C ASN A 373 9.59 0.85 -16.98
N VAL A 374 10.14 2.06 -16.84
CA VAL A 374 11.52 2.25 -16.36
C VAL A 374 11.78 1.66 -14.98
N LEU A 375 10.83 1.79 -14.04
CA LEU A 375 10.98 1.27 -12.70
C LEU A 375 10.79 -0.24 -12.67
N GLN A 376 9.76 -0.77 -13.34
CA GLN A 376 9.56 -2.22 -13.42
C GLN A 376 10.77 -2.92 -14.07
N ARG A 377 11.33 -2.39 -15.17
CA ARG A 377 12.53 -2.97 -15.80
C ARG A 377 13.76 -2.93 -14.88
N ALA A 378 13.91 -1.86 -14.09
CA ALA A 378 15.02 -1.70 -13.18
C ALA A 378 14.93 -2.63 -11.97
N PHE A 379 13.71 -2.86 -11.46
CA PHE A 379 13.47 -3.71 -10.31
C PHE A 379 13.47 -5.20 -10.71
N SER A 380 12.72 -5.56 -11.75
CA SER A 380 12.52 -6.94 -12.24
C SER A 380 13.70 -7.48 -13.03
N THR A 381 14.87 -7.53 -12.40
CA THR A 381 16.03 -8.25 -12.96
C THR A 381 15.72 -9.75 -13.08
N ARG A 382 16.53 -10.48 -13.88
CA ARG A 382 16.43 -11.94 -14.01
C ARG A 382 16.40 -12.70 -12.67
N ARG A 383 17.13 -12.20 -11.65
CA ARG A 383 17.12 -12.80 -10.31
C ARG A 383 15.77 -12.61 -9.62
N VAL A 384 15.21 -11.41 -9.71
CA VAL A 384 13.91 -11.08 -9.13
C VAL A 384 12.81 -11.87 -9.83
N GLU A 385 12.82 -11.90 -11.17
CA GLU A 385 11.88 -12.70 -11.96
C GLU A 385 11.92 -14.18 -11.56
N ALA A 386 13.12 -14.77 -11.44
CA ALA A 386 13.27 -16.18 -11.07
C ALA A 386 12.71 -16.50 -9.67
N ALA A 387 12.76 -15.55 -8.74
CA ALA A 387 12.28 -15.74 -7.37
C ALA A 387 10.78 -15.46 -7.21
N LEU A 388 10.28 -14.38 -7.82
CA LEU A 388 8.93 -13.88 -7.57
C LEU A 388 7.91 -14.33 -8.60
N ARG A 389 8.26 -14.37 -9.90
CA ARG A 389 7.29 -14.67 -10.95
C ARG A 389 6.62 -16.04 -10.77
N PRO A 390 7.32 -17.13 -10.40
CA PRO A 390 6.66 -18.41 -10.16
C PRO A 390 5.66 -18.36 -9.01
N VAL A 391 5.91 -17.54 -7.99
CA VAL A 391 5.03 -17.38 -6.81
C VAL A 391 3.78 -16.60 -7.20
N ILE A 392 3.95 -15.44 -7.82
CA ILE A 392 2.84 -14.57 -8.25
C ILE A 392 1.98 -15.25 -9.32
N ALA A 393 2.59 -16.04 -10.22
CA ALA A 393 1.86 -16.74 -11.29
C ALA A 393 0.97 -17.89 -10.81
N MET A 394 1.20 -18.42 -9.60
CA MET A 394 0.31 -19.43 -9.01
C MET A 394 -1.04 -18.83 -8.60
N GLU A 395 -1.06 -17.54 -8.27
CA GLU A 395 -2.23 -16.84 -7.74
C GLU A 395 -3.42 -16.86 -8.71
N GLU A 396 -4.62 -17.10 -8.16
CA GLU A 396 -5.89 -16.99 -8.87
C GLU A 396 -6.88 -16.23 -7.99
N PHE A 397 -7.09 -14.94 -8.27
CA PHE A 397 -8.10 -14.19 -7.53
C PHE A 397 -9.51 -14.52 -8.01
N ALA A 398 -10.50 -14.39 -7.14
CA ALA A 398 -11.90 -14.42 -7.52
C ALA A 398 -12.39 -13.14 -8.24
N SER A 399 -11.47 -12.23 -8.57
CA SER A 399 -11.78 -11.00 -9.30
C SER A 399 -12.36 -11.29 -10.68
N ALA A 400 -13.42 -10.57 -11.04
CA ALA A 400 -14.08 -10.71 -12.33
C ALA A 400 -15.01 -9.51 -12.57
N THR A 401 -15.36 -9.26 -13.83
CA THR A 401 -16.64 -8.59 -14.11
C THR A 401 -17.75 -9.63 -14.10
N ASP A 402 -18.91 -9.29 -13.55
CA ASP A 402 -20.11 -10.03 -13.93
C ASP A 402 -20.23 -9.94 -15.46
N GLY A 403 -20.56 -11.06 -16.11
CA GLY A 403 -20.66 -11.14 -17.58
C GLY A 403 -21.64 -10.10 -18.14
N PRO A 404 -21.62 -9.84 -19.46
CA PRO A 404 -22.59 -8.95 -20.09
C PRO A 404 -24.05 -9.33 -19.79
#